data_AF-Q6V9C7-F1
#
_entry.id   AF-Q6V9C7-F1
#
_cell.length_a   1.000
_cell.length_b   1.000
_cell.length_c   1.000
_cell.angle_alpha   90.00
_cell.angle_beta   90.00
_cell.angle_gamma   90.00
#
_symmetry.space_group_name_H-M   'P 1'
#
loop_
_entity.id
_entity.type
_entity.pdbx_description
1 polymer ?
#
loop_
_entity_poly.entity_id
_entity_poly.type
_entity_poly.pdbx_seq_one_letter_code
_entity_poly.pdbx_strand_id
1 'polypeptide(L)'
;MLNIIKSKLNTSYKKKRSNNKNVTIGYKNFVPAIRDWKNSIYVYNKNTLSLIPVASNYIMKLIKGYFSLSNLKLEKKLRKENLRRRSIKLSTNKIFLSDGEFKHTNDKVIITLYLYNRQKYNYLYKLKKRYVKLFVKTKFLEKLDLIKSKGLEILEKQKEYKKELKLVLPSYNYKVSLFQHLYYKNFIKKSLKRLKFYMFYKQLLYINQNKFNYSYLQGLIYLIKKIFNKNVELNLINLKYFYFNSDIFSQPLVLKLRKKRNLLRYLKACVRKVKIKKTNEIINNYFFDLNQLSNIKDVDILNNLLLELLKHNEKNYRNNIILRNKYGINILKYIILNNIKYKRVSGVRLEAAGRLTKRYTASRSRYKVIYKGNLENTLSSIKGYSSVLLRGNFKPNLQYTKLNSKSRIGSFGVKGWVSGE
;
A
#
# COMPACT_ATOMS: atom_id res chain seq x y z
N MET A 1 -15.94 -19.67 58.89
CA MET A 1 -15.50 -19.97 57.49
C MET A 1 -16.18 -21.20 56.88
N LEU A 2 -16.33 -22.32 57.60
CA LEU A 2 -17.00 -23.54 57.09
C LEU A 2 -18.41 -23.34 56.52
N ASN A 3 -19.21 -22.46 57.13
CA ASN A 3 -20.58 -22.17 56.65
C ASN A 3 -20.60 -21.40 55.31
N ILE A 4 -19.61 -20.54 55.05
CA ILE A 4 -19.46 -19.82 53.78
C ILE A 4 -19.02 -20.78 52.66
N ILE A 5 -18.25 -21.81 53.00
CA ILE A 5 -17.84 -22.86 52.05
C ILE A 5 -19.03 -23.76 51.73
N LYS A 6 -19.79 -24.20 52.73
CA LYS A 6 -21.02 -24.99 52.53
C LYS A 6 -22.06 -24.24 51.68
N SER A 7 -22.24 -22.93 51.90
CA SER A 7 -23.18 -22.15 51.09
C SER A 7 -22.77 -22.02 49.62
N LYS A 8 -21.46 -21.95 49.33
CA LYS A 8 -20.94 -21.95 47.95
C LYS A 8 -21.04 -23.31 47.26
N LEU A 9 -20.99 -24.41 48.01
CA LEU A 9 -21.11 -25.77 47.44
C LEU A 9 -22.55 -26.12 47.02
N ASN A 10 -23.56 -25.44 47.55
CA ASN A 10 -24.97 -25.67 47.24
C ASN A 10 -25.44 -25.13 45.87
N THR A 11 -24.55 -24.64 45.00
CA THR A 11 -24.96 -24.16 43.66
C THR A 11 -25.06 -25.31 42.65
N SER A 12 -26.26 -25.54 42.10
CA SER A 12 -26.48 -26.60 41.11
C SER A 12 -26.04 -26.19 39.70
N TYR A 13 -25.08 -26.91 39.10
CA TYR A 13 -24.74 -26.76 37.68
C TYR A 13 -25.59 -27.67 36.80
N LYS A 14 -26.08 -27.15 35.68
CA LYS A 14 -26.81 -27.96 34.69
C LYS A 14 -25.85 -28.92 34.00
N LYS A 15 -26.09 -30.23 34.11
CA LYS A 15 -25.32 -31.26 33.39
C LYS A 15 -25.47 -31.08 31.88
N LYS A 16 -24.33 -31.03 31.16
CA LYS A 16 -24.29 -30.94 29.70
C LYS A 16 -24.74 -32.26 29.09
N ARG A 17 -25.91 -32.29 28.45
CA ARG A 17 -26.40 -33.46 27.70
C ARG A 17 -25.77 -33.49 26.30
N SER A 18 -25.17 -34.61 25.92
CA SER A 18 -24.73 -34.88 24.55
C SER A 18 -25.93 -35.26 23.69
N ASN A 19 -26.67 -34.26 23.21
CA ASN A 19 -27.78 -34.52 22.31
C ASN A 19 -27.22 -34.90 20.93
N ASN A 20 -27.51 -36.12 20.48
CA ASN A 20 -27.28 -36.58 19.11
C ASN A 20 -28.22 -35.85 18.14
N LYS A 21 -27.93 -34.57 17.85
CA LYS A 21 -28.66 -33.81 16.83
C LYS A 21 -28.12 -34.20 15.47
N ASN A 22 -28.85 -35.04 14.74
CA ASN A 22 -28.68 -35.24 13.30
C ASN A 22 -29.21 -33.99 12.55
N VAL A 23 -28.65 -32.82 12.84
CA VAL A 23 -29.03 -31.55 12.19
C VAL A 23 -27.90 -31.15 11.27
N THR A 24 -28.20 -31.01 9.99
CA THR A 24 -27.28 -30.43 9.02
C THR A 24 -27.06 -28.96 9.36
N ILE A 25 -25.85 -28.63 9.83
CA ILE A 25 -25.49 -27.26 10.20
C ILE A 25 -24.96 -26.56 8.94
N GLY A 26 -25.73 -25.60 8.41
CA GLY A 26 -25.25 -24.75 7.32
C GLY A 26 -24.04 -23.91 7.73
N TYR A 27 -23.12 -23.67 6.78
CA TYR A 27 -21.93 -22.87 7.04
C TYR A 27 -22.26 -21.45 7.44
N LYS A 28 -21.72 -21.02 8.58
CA LYS A 28 -21.78 -19.63 9.01
C LYS A 28 -20.75 -18.81 8.25
N ASN A 29 -21.21 -17.75 7.61
CA ASN A 29 -20.36 -16.77 6.96
C ASN A 29 -19.86 -15.76 7.99
N PHE A 30 -18.55 -15.58 8.09
CA PHE A 30 -17.94 -14.61 8.98
C PHE A 30 -17.16 -13.56 8.20
N VAL A 31 -17.29 -12.31 8.63
CA VAL A 31 -16.49 -11.18 8.14
C VAL A 31 -15.58 -10.74 9.28
N PRO A 32 -14.33 -10.32 9.01
CA PRO A 32 -13.45 -9.85 10.07
C PRO A 32 -14.08 -8.68 10.85
N ALA A 33 -14.11 -8.76 12.18
CA ALA A 33 -14.73 -7.75 13.05
C ALA A 33 -14.18 -6.32 12.84
N ILE A 34 -12.92 -6.21 12.39
CA ILE A 34 -12.28 -4.92 12.07
C ILE A 34 -12.93 -4.19 10.88
N ARG A 35 -13.64 -4.93 10.01
CA ARG A 35 -14.41 -4.33 8.91
C ARG A 35 -15.68 -3.68 9.40
N ASP A 36 -16.29 -4.20 10.47
CA ASP A 36 -17.42 -3.55 11.11
C ASP A 36 -16.99 -2.23 11.73
N TRP A 37 -15.98 -2.23 12.60
CA TRP A 37 -15.54 -1.01 13.28
C TRP A 37 -14.06 -0.76 13.05
N LYS A 38 -13.74 0.49 12.65
CA LYS A 38 -12.34 0.91 12.45
C LYS A 38 -11.50 0.73 13.71
N ASN A 39 -12.12 0.90 14.88
CA ASN A 39 -11.52 0.60 16.17
C ASN A 39 -12.21 -0.65 16.72
N SER A 40 -11.55 -1.80 16.70
CA SER A 40 -12.03 -2.97 17.43
C SER A 40 -11.55 -2.87 18.88
N ILE A 41 -12.44 -2.43 19.75
CA ILE A 41 -12.15 -2.18 21.16
C ILE A 41 -13.38 -2.50 22.02
N TYR A 42 -13.10 -3.04 23.19
CA TYR A 42 -14.05 -3.16 24.28
C TYR A 42 -13.33 -2.79 25.58
N VAL A 43 -13.93 -1.92 26.39
CA VAL A 43 -13.37 -1.47 27.67
C VAL A 43 -14.51 -1.40 28.68
N TYR A 44 -14.29 -1.92 29.89
CA TYR A 44 -15.26 -1.84 30.98
C TYR A 44 -15.52 -0.38 31.39
N ASN A 45 -14.46 0.42 31.54
CA ASN A 45 -14.58 1.86 31.77
C ASN A 45 -14.89 2.63 30.48
N LYS A 46 -16.16 3.01 30.32
CA LYS A 46 -16.68 3.72 29.14
C LYS A 46 -16.13 5.13 28.95
N ASN A 47 -15.60 5.78 29.99
CA ASN A 47 -15.10 7.17 29.89
C ASN A 47 -13.99 7.29 28.84
N THR A 48 -13.11 6.30 28.79
CA THR A 48 -11.99 6.24 27.84
C THR A 48 -12.43 6.02 26.38
N LEU A 49 -13.58 5.39 26.16
CA LEU A 49 -14.06 5.01 24.83
C LEU A 49 -14.42 6.24 23.98
N SER A 50 -14.95 7.29 24.62
CA SER A 50 -15.39 8.52 23.96
C SER A 50 -14.25 9.29 23.23
N LEU A 51 -13.02 9.20 23.75
CA LEU A 51 -11.85 9.93 23.22
C LEU A 51 -11.18 9.22 22.05
N ILE A 52 -11.41 7.92 21.88
CA ILE A 52 -10.73 7.07 20.89
C ILE A 52 -10.97 7.50 19.44
N PRO A 53 -12.20 7.87 19.02
CA PRO A 53 -12.43 8.41 17.67
C PRO A 53 -11.59 9.67 17.38
N VAL A 54 -11.45 10.57 18.35
CA VAL A 54 -10.65 11.80 18.20
C VAL A 54 -9.17 11.46 18.12
N ALA A 55 -8.66 10.62 19.03
CA ALA A 55 -7.28 10.15 19.04
C ALA A 55 -6.90 9.46 17.72
N SER A 56 -7.75 8.53 17.24
CA SER A 56 -7.53 7.80 15.98
C SER A 56 -7.43 8.73 14.77
N ASN A 57 -8.23 9.81 14.73
CA ASN A 57 -8.17 10.84 13.68
C ASN A 57 -6.86 11.65 13.73
N TYR A 58 -6.40 12.03 14.92
CA TYR A 58 -5.11 12.71 15.09
C TYR A 58 -3.94 11.83 14.66
N ILE A 59 -3.93 10.57 15.08
CA ILE A 59 -2.92 9.59 14.70
C ILE A 59 -2.92 9.40 13.18
N MET A 60 -4.08 9.30 12.55
CA MET A 60 -4.19 9.21 11.11
C MET A 60 -3.59 10.43 10.39
N LYS A 61 -3.75 11.65 10.93
CA LYS A 61 -3.09 12.85 10.41
C LYS A 61 -1.57 12.78 10.56
N LEU A 62 -1.06 12.33 11.71
CA LEU A 62 0.38 12.15 11.95
C LEU A 62 1.00 11.14 10.97
N ILE A 63 0.36 9.97 10.82
CA ILE A 63 0.81 8.91 9.90
C ILE A 63 0.78 9.41 8.45
N LYS A 64 -0.32 10.06 8.02
CA LYS A 64 -0.41 10.69 6.69
C LYS A 64 0.68 11.75 6.50
N GLY A 65 1.02 12.50 7.54
CA GLY A 65 2.13 13.46 7.57
C GLY A 65 3.48 12.78 7.31
N TYR A 66 3.83 11.79 8.12
CA TYR A 66 5.09 11.04 8.02
C TYR A 66 5.32 10.46 6.62
N PHE A 67 4.34 9.71 6.09
CA PHE A 67 4.50 9.09 4.77
C PHE A 67 4.53 10.12 3.62
N SER A 68 3.95 11.30 3.83
CA SER A 68 3.99 12.40 2.85
C SER A 68 5.31 13.17 2.81
N LEU A 69 6.22 12.97 3.78
CA LEU A 69 7.51 13.65 3.83
C LEU A 69 8.32 13.36 2.55
N SER A 70 8.91 14.39 1.94
CA SER A 70 9.80 14.25 0.79
C SER A 70 11.10 14.99 1.01
N ASN A 71 12.21 14.42 0.51
CA ASN A 71 13.51 15.08 0.58
C ASN A 71 13.61 16.15 -0.52
N LEU A 72 13.20 17.37 -0.16
CA LEU A 72 13.19 18.52 -1.07
C LEU A 72 14.59 18.86 -1.61
N LYS A 73 15.64 18.71 -0.80
CA LYS A 73 17.01 19.02 -1.19
C LYS A 73 17.45 18.14 -2.35
N LEU A 74 17.20 16.83 -2.26
CA LEU A 74 17.50 15.89 -3.35
C LEU A 74 16.57 16.05 -4.56
N GLU A 75 15.27 16.26 -4.36
CA GLU A 75 14.33 16.44 -5.47
C GLU A 75 14.60 17.71 -6.30
N LYS A 76 15.09 18.78 -5.66
CA LYS A 76 15.53 20.00 -6.37
C LYS A 76 16.72 19.73 -7.28
N LYS A 77 17.72 18.98 -6.81
CA LYS A 77 18.91 18.63 -7.62
C LYS A 77 18.57 17.88 -8.91
N LEU A 78 17.43 17.19 -8.97
CA LEU A 78 16.98 16.42 -10.13
C LEU A 78 16.24 17.24 -11.21
N ARG A 79 15.94 18.51 -10.96
CA ARG A 79 15.13 19.35 -11.87
C ARG A 79 15.89 20.60 -12.26
N LYS A 80 15.58 21.13 -13.45
CA LYS A 80 16.08 22.44 -13.90
C LYS A 80 15.41 23.57 -13.11
N GLU A 81 14.11 23.45 -12.86
CA GLU A 81 13.33 24.47 -12.16
C GLU A 81 13.08 24.13 -10.68
N ASN A 82 13.05 25.18 -9.87
CA ASN A 82 12.69 25.09 -8.46
C ASN A 82 11.23 24.70 -8.26
N LEU A 83 11.00 23.59 -7.55
CA LEU A 83 9.64 23.19 -7.20
C LEU A 83 9.06 24.04 -6.08
N ARG A 84 7.95 24.72 -6.36
CA ARG A 84 7.12 25.33 -5.32
C ARG A 84 6.54 24.23 -4.41
N ARG A 85 6.57 24.45 -3.08
CA ARG A 85 6.03 23.52 -2.05
C ARG A 85 4.59 23.08 -2.35
N ARG A 86 3.76 24.01 -2.85
CA ARG A 86 2.37 23.73 -3.27
C ARG A 86 2.27 22.67 -4.36
N SER A 87 3.17 22.67 -5.33
CA SER A 87 3.12 21.71 -6.44
C SER A 87 3.45 20.28 -6.00
N ILE A 88 4.34 20.14 -5.01
CA ILE A 88 4.71 18.87 -4.39
C ILE A 88 3.53 18.30 -3.59
N LYS A 89 2.89 19.13 -2.75
CA LYS A 89 1.69 18.76 -1.97
C LYS A 89 0.53 18.28 -2.87
N LEU A 90 0.41 18.83 -4.08
CA LEU A 90 -0.62 18.47 -5.07
C LEU A 90 -0.18 17.34 -6.02
N SER A 91 1.04 16.83 -5.89
CA SER A 91 1.54 15.80 -6.78
C SER A 91 0.93 14.44 -6.46
N THR A 92 0.63 13.66 -7.50
CA THR A 92 0.20 12.27 -7.34
C THR A 92 1.38 11.32 -7.09
N ASN A 93 2.61 11.82 -7.05
CA ASN A 93 3.82 11.02 -6.89
C ASN A 93 4.18 10.88 -5.40
N LYS A 94 3.34 10.18 -4.65
CA LYS A 94 3.50 9.99 -3.21
C LYS A 94 3.06 8.59 -2.81
N ILE A 95 3.26 8.25 -1.55
CA ILE A 95 2.67 7.06 -0.94
C ILE A 95 1.22 7.42 -0.59
N PHE A 96 0.28 6.62 -1.09
CA PHE A 96 -1.13 6.72 -0.72
C PHE A 96 -1.40 5.72 0.40
N LEU A 97 -2.24 6.12 1.36
CA LEU A 97 -2.57 5.33 2.55
C LEU A 97 -4.09 5.19 2.62
N SER A 98 -4.59 4.05 3.08
CA SER A 98 -5.98 3.94 3.49
C SER A 98 -6.23 4.66 4.81
N ASP A 99 -7.49 4.70 5.23
CA ASP A 99 -7.77 4.87 6.64
C ASP A 99 -7.23 3.67 7.45
N GLY A 100 -7.03 3.88 8.75
CA GLY A 100 -6.39 2.94 9.64
C GLY A 100 -7.40 2.09 10.37
N GLU A 101 -7.03 0.83 10.54
CA GLU A 101 -7.75 -0.17 11.31
C GLU A 101 -6.99 -0.38 12.62
N PHE A 102 -7.62 -0.09 13.75
CA PHE A 102 -7.03 -0.11 15.08
C PHE A 102 -7.60 -1.29 15.87
N LYS A 103 -6.74 -2.23 16.23
CA LYS A 103 -7.07 -3.31 17.16
C LYS A 103 -6.50 -2.97 18.53
N HIS A 104 -7.37 -2.78 19.51
CA HIS A 104 -6.96 -2.43 20.86
C HIS A 104 -6.98 -3.68 21.74
N THR A 105 -5.90 -3.87 22.49
CA THR A 105 -5.88 -4.71 23.69
C THR A 105 -5.66 -3.82 24.90
N ASN A 106 -5.56 -4.41 26.10
CA ASN A 106 -5.22 -3.65 27.30
C ASN A 106 -3.81 -3.05 27.17
N ASP A 107 -2.85 -3.84 26.69
CA ASP A 107 -1.42 -3.45 26.69
C ASP A 107 -0.98 -2.73 25.41
N LYS A 108 -1.58 -3.08 24.27
CA LYS A 108 -1.12 -2.60 22.95
C LYS A 108 -2.24 -2.22 21.98
N VAL A 109 -1.85 -1.46 20.96
CA VAL A 109 -2.68 -1.10 19.83
C VAL A 109 -1.99 -1.52 18.54
N ILE A 110 -2.62 -2.42 17.79
CA ILE A 110 -2.15 -2.86 16.47
C ILE A 110 -2.85 -2.02 15.42
N ILE A 111 -2.09 -1.19 14.70
CA ILE A 111 -2.60 -0.31 13.65
C ILE A 111 -2.30 -0.93 12.30
N THR A 112 -3.33 -1.38 11.59
CA THR A 112 -3.23 -1.91 10.23
C THR A 112 -3.48 -0.80 9.21
N LEU A 113 -2.58 -0.66 8.24
CA LEU A 113 -2.64 0.35 7.19
C LEU A 113 -2.37 -0.27 5.84
N TYR A 114 -3.27 -0.06 4.89
CA TYR A 114 -3.01 -0.37 3.50
C TYR A 114 -2.29 0.79 2.83
N LEU A 115 -1.31 0.48 1.98
CA LEU A 115 -0.48 1.49 1.32
C LEU A 115 -0.26 1.18 -0.15
N TYR A 116 -0.21 2.22 -0.98
CA TYR A 116 0.17 2.13 -2.38
C TYR A 116 1.32 3.07 -2.67
N ASN A 117 2.52 2.49 -2.81
CA ASN A 117 3.75 3.25 -2.99
C ASN A 117 4.02 3.63 -4.45
N ARG A 118 3.24 4.59 -4.95
CA ARG A 118 3.41 5.12 -6.31
C ARG A 118 4.77 5.79 -6.52
N GLN A 119 5.31 6.39 -5.47
CA GLN A 119 6.58 7.10 -5.49
C GLN A 119 7.73 6.16 -5.87
N LYS A 120 7.82 4.99 -5.24
CA LYS A 120 8.79 3.92 -5.58
C LYS A 120 8.71 3.52 -7.04
N TYR A 121 7.51 3.22 -7.53
CA TYR A 121 7.32 2.80 -8.94
C TYR A 121 7.76 3.87 -9.93
N ASN A 122 7.51 5.15 -9.65
CA ASN A 122 7.96 6.24 -10.52
C ASN A 122 9.49 6.38 -10.53
N TYR A 123 10.16 6.26 -9.37
CA TYR A 123 11.61 6.28 -9.30
C TYR A 123 12.23 5.10 -10.04
N LEU A 124 11.72 3.88 -9.83
CA LEU A 124 12.14 2.68 -10.56
C LEU A 124 11.95 2.83 -12.08
N TYR A 125 10.79 3.34 -12.51
CA TYR A 125 10.53 3.58 -13.93
C TYR A 125 11.55 4.56 -14.55
N LYS A 126 11.85 5.65 -13.85
CA LYS A 126 12.84 6.64 -14.31
C LYS A 126 14.26 6.05 -14.34
N LEU A 127 14.64 5.27 -13.33
CA LEU A 127 15.92 4.56 -13.29
C LEU A 127 16.08 3.61 -14.48
N LYS A 128 15.09 2.71 -14.68
CA LYS A 128 15.12 1.72 -15.76
C LYS A 128 15.14 2.37 -17.14
N LYS A 129 14.25 3.35 -17.39
CA LYS A 129 14.10 3.98 -18.71
C LYS A 129 15.29 4.87 -19.09
N ARG A 130 15.84 5.63 -18.15
CA ARG A 130 16.83 6.68 -18.45
C ARG A 130 18.27 6.28 -18.21
N TYR A 131 18.54 5.37 -17.28
CA TYR A 131 19.91 5.11 -16.83
C TYR A 131 20.29 3.65 -17.10
N VAL A 132 19.53 2.67 -16.60
CA VAL A 132 19.88 1.25 -16.77
C VAL A 132 19.90 0.82 -18.24
N LYS A 133 18.89 1.20 -19.03
CA LYS A 133 18.88 0.92 -20.48
C LYS A 133 20.05 1.54 -21.27
N LEU A 134 20.71 2.56 -20.74
CA LEU A 134 21.90 3.12 -21.37
C LEU A 134 23.12 2.24 -21.09
N PHE A 135 23.28 1.77 -19.85
CA PHE A 135 24.45 1.01 -19.40
C PHE A 135 24.51 -0.44 -19.91
N VAL A 136 23.41 -0.98 -20.46
CA VAL A 136 23.35 -2.37 -20.96
C VAL A 136 23.71 -2.47 -22.45
N LYS A 137 23.75 -1.36 -23.19
CA LYS A 137 24.05 -1.41 -24.63
C LYS A 137 25.56 -1.47 -24.87
N THR A 138 26.04 -2.48 -25.59
CA THR A 138 27.44 -2.63 -26.04
C THR A 138 27.95 -1.36 -26.73
N LYS A 139 27.17 -0.82 -27.68
CA LYS A 139 27.44 0.46 -28.36
C LYS A 139 27.64 1.66 -27.41
N PHE A 140 27.07 1.63 -26.20
CA PHE A 140 27.29 2.69 -25.22
C PHE A 140 28.60 2.51 -24.46
N LEU A 141 28.99 1.27 -24.16
CA LEU A 141 30.30 0.95 -23.56
C LEU A 141 31.43 1.30 -24.54
N GLU A 142 31.33 0.83 -25.79
CA GLU A 142 32.27 1.19 -26.87
C GLU A 142 32.40 2.71 -27.03
N LYS A 143 31.27 3.43 -26.99
CA LYS A 143 31.28 4.90 -27.05
C LYS A 143 31.90 5.55 -25.81
N LEU A 144 31.75 4.95 -24.62
CA LEU A 144 32.41 5.44 -23.41
C LEU A 144 33.92 5.21 -23.49
N ASP A 145 34.36 4.07 -24.02
CA ASP A 145 35.76 3.76 -24.21
C ASP A 145 36.40 4.69 -25.24
N LEU A 146 35.69 4.99 -26.34
CA LEU A 146 36.14 5.97 -27.32
C LEU A 146 36.18 7.41 -26.78
N ILE A 147 35.22 7.79 -25.92
CA ILE A 147 35.28 9.07 -25.22
C ILE A 147 36.45 9.10 -24.23
N LYS A 148 36.78 7.96 -23.60
CA LYS A 148 37.91 7.84 -22.68
C LYS A 148 39.23 7.97 -23.43
N SER A 149 39.42 7.25 -24.55
CA SER A 149 40.64 7.32 -25.35
C SER A 149 40.87 8.72 -25.92
N LYS A 150 39.87 9.30 -26.61
CA LYS A 150 39.95 10.69 -27.11
C LYS A 150 40.12 11.71 -25.99
N GLY A 151 39.48 11.47 -24.85
CA GLY A 151 39.62 12.32 -23.66
C GLY A 151 41.04 12.31 -23.09
N LEU A 152 41.68 11.14 -23.04
CA LEU A 152 43.07 10.99 -22.62
C LEU A 152 44.03 11.67 -23.60
N GLU A 153 43.79 11.50 -24.90
CA GLU A 153 44.59 12.13 -25.94
C GLU A 153 44.53 13.67 -25.86
N ILE A 154 43.34 14.26 -25.66
CA ILE A 154 43.18 15.70 -25.45
C ILE A 154 43.89 16.16 -24.17
N LEU A 155 43.88 15.35 -23.11
CA LEU A 155 44.57 15.66 -21.85
C LEU A 155 46.09 15.63 -22.01
N GLU A 156 46.63 14.70 -22.78
CA GLU A 156 48.06 14.62 -23.10
C GLU A 156 48.52 15.83 -23.91
N LYS A 157 47.79 16.17 -24.99
CA LYS A 157 48.04 17.38 -25.78
C LYS A 157 48.00 18.65 -24.91
N GLN A 158 47.04 18.75 -23.99
CA GLN A 158 47.00 19.88 -23.04
C GLN A 158 48.18 19.92 -22.06
N LYS A 159 48.73 18.77 -21.66
CA LYS A 159 49.93 18.73 -20.81
C LYS A 159 51.17 19.23 -21.57
N GLU A 160 51.28 18.91 -22.86
CA GLU A 160 52.37 19.38 -23.73
C GLU A 160 52.30 20.89 -23.94
N TYR A 161 51.15 21.43 -24.37
CA TYR A 161 50.96 22.88 -24.50
C TYR A 161 51.20 23.63 -23.18
N LYS A 162 50.93 23.00 -22.03
CA LYS A 162 51.24 23.57 -20.73
C LYS A 162 52.75 23.70 -20.50
N LYS A 163 53.54 22.70 -20.92
CA LYS A 163 55.01 22.77 -20.81
C LYS A 163 55.54 23.93 -21.64
N GLU A 164 55.05 24.08 -22.87
CA GLU A 164 55.42 25.19 -23.76
C GLU A 164 55.03 26.55 -23.16
N LEU A 165 53.77 26.72 -22.72
CA LEU A 165 53.32 27.97 -22.09
C LEU A 165 54.08 28.30 -20.80
N LYS A 166 54.56 27.28 -20.07
CA LYS A 166 55.40 27.45 -18.88
C LYS A 166 56.75 28.08 -19.20
N LEU A 167 57.33 27.71 -20.34
CA LEU A 167 58.60 28.24 -20.84
C LEU A 167 58.43 29.68 -21.31
N VAL A 168 57.34 29.98 -22.01
CA VAL A 168 57.12 31.31 -22.63
C VAL A 168 56.62 32.37 -21.63
N LEU A 169 55.80 32.01 -20.62
CA LEU A 169 55.17 32.97 -19.71
C LEU A 169 55.22 32.51 -18.22
N PRO A 170 56.40 32.51 -17.58
CA PRO A 170 56.57 31.97 -16.23
C PRO A 170 55.76 32.74 -15.16
N SER A 171 55.59 34.06 -15.31
CA SER A 171 54.83 34.92 -14.39
C SER A 171 53.31 34.65 -14.40
N TYR A 172 52.77 34.03 -15.46
CA TYR A 172 51.35 33.72 -15.62
C TYR A 172 50.97 32.29 -15.20
N ASN A 173 51.92 31.49 -14.72
CA ASN A 173 51.74 30.09 -14.35
C ASN A 173 50.54 29.83 -13.43
N TYR A 174 50.37 30.69 -12.41
CA TYR A 174 49.28 30.57 -11.45
C TYR A 174 47.91 30.76 -12.13
N LYS A 175 47.77 31.78 -12.98
CA LYS A 175 46.52 32.06 -13.72
C LYS A 175 46.19 30.91 -14.68
N VAL A 176 47.16 30.37 -15.42
CA VAL A 176 46.97 29.21 -16.31
C VAL A 176 46.52 27.98 -15.54
N SER A 177 47.12 27.71 -14.38
CA SER A 177 46.74 26.58 -13.52
C SER A 177 45.30 26.67 -13.01
N LEU A 178 44.84 27.88 -12.66
CA LEU A 178 43.46 28.14 -12.24
C LEU A 178 42.46 27.89 -13.37
N PHE A 179 42.74 28.38 -14.58
CA PHE A 179 41.89 28.14 -15.76
C PHE A 179 41.81 26.66 -16.10
N GLN A 180 42.92 25.94 -16.07
CA GLN A 180 42.95 24.47 -16.26
C GLN A 180 42.11 23.76 -15.20
N HIS A 181 42.25 24.13 -13.93
CA HIS A 181 41.45 23.55 -12.86
C HIS A 181 39.95 23.79 -13.09
N LEU A 182 39.54 25.00 -13.49
CA LEU A 182 38.15 25.32 -13.82
C LEU A 182 37.65 24.51 -15.02
N TYR A 183 38.46 24.36 -16.06
CA TYR A 183 38.14 23.54 -17.24
C TYR A 183 37.92 22.07 -16.86
N TYR A 184 38.89 21.46 -16.15
CA TYR A 184 38.77 20.07 -15.71
C TYR A 184 37.60 19.84 -14.77
N LYS A 185 37.39 20.75 -13.81
CA LYS A 185 36.22 20.72 -12.92
C LYS A 185 34.91 20.75 -13.71
N ASN A 186 34.82 21.58 -14.74
CA ASN A 186 33.65 21.66 -15.61
C ASN A 186 33.48 20.40 -16.49
N PHE A 187 34.56 19.88 -17.05
CA PHE A 187 34.59 18.65 -17.82
C PHE A 187 34.10 17.46 -16.99
N ILE A 188 34.69 17.24 -15.80
CA ILE A 188 34.29 16.20 -14.85
C ILE A 188 32.83 16.37 -14.42
N LYS A 189 32.40 17.60 -14.15
CA LYS A 189 31.00 17.88 -13.76
C LYS A 189 30.02 17.55 -14.89
N LYS A 190 30.38 17.82 -16.15
CA LYS A 190 29.57 17.50 -17.33
C LYS A 190 29.55 15.99 -17.61
N SER A 191 30.71 15.32 -17.55
CA SER A 191 30.83 13.87 -17.80
C SER A 191 30.08 13.05 -16.75
N LEU A 192 30.23 13.37 -15.46
CA LEU A 192 29.57 12.65 -14.36
C LEU A 192 28.12 13.05 -14.12
N LYS A 193 27.54 13.98 -14.90
CA LYS A 193 26.18 14.49 -14.68
C LYS A 193 25.13 13.38 -14.68
N ARG A 194 25.24 12.40 -15.59
CA ARG A 194 24.30 11.28 -15.69
C ARG A 194 24.42 10.34 -14.48
N LEU A 195 25.64 10.02 -14.06
CA LEU A 195 25.91 9.21 -12.87
C LEU A 195 25.40 9.88 -11.60
N LYS A 196 25.61 11.20 -11.45
CA LYS A 196 25.06 11.98 -10.32
C LYS A 196 23.53 11.86 -10.24
N PHE A 197 22.83 11.99 -11.36
CA PHE A 197 21.37 11.83 -11.36
C PHE A 197 20.92 10.40 -11.03
N TYR A 198 21.63 9.39 -11.54
CA TYR A 198 21.39 8.00 -11.17
C TYR A 198 21.52 7.81 -9.66
N MET A 199 22.59 8.33 -9.05
CA MET A 199 22.82 8.27 -7.60
C MET A 199 21.73 8.99 -6.82
N PHE A 200 21.28 10.18 -7.25
CA PHE A 200 20.17 10.86 -6.59
C PHE A 200 18.86 10.07 -6.63
N TYR A 201 18.53 9.41 -7.75
CA TYR A 201 17.37 8.53 -7.81
C TYR A 201 17.53 7.28 -6.93
N LYS A 202 18.74 6.70 -6.85
CA LYS A 202 19.05 5.58 -5.95
C LYS A 202 18.88 5.99 -4.48
N GLN A 203 19.39 7.17 -4.09
CA GLN A 203 19.21 7.75 -2.76
C GLN A 203 17.73 7.99 -2.43
N LEU A 204 16.94 8.57 -3.35
CA LEU A 204 15.51 8.77 -3.14
C LEU A 204 14.74 7.46 -2.98
N LEU A 205 15.16 6.42 -3.70
CA LEU A 205 14.58 5.09 -3.58
C LEU A 205 14.91 4.47 -2.22
N TYR A 206 16.16 4.58 -1.78
CA TYR A 206 16.60 4.14 -0.45
C TYR A 206 15.84 4.86 0.67
N ILE A 207 15.74 6.19 0.62
CA ILE A 207 14.92 6.97 1.57
C ILE A 207 13.46 6.50 1.59
N ASN A 208 12.90 6.20 0.41
CA ASN A 208 11.53 5.72 0.31
C ASN A 208 11.36 4.31 0.91
N GLN A 209 12.32 3.40 0.75
CA GLN A 209 12.32 2.08 1.38
C GLN A 209 12.47 2.18 2.89
N ASN A 210 13.38 3.02 3.37
CA ASN A 210 13.67 3.21 4.78
C ASN A 210 12.46 3.70 5.59
N LYS A 211 11.50 4.41 4.97
CA LYS A 211 10.26 4.82 5.64
C LYS A 211 9.46 3.67 6.25
N PHE A 212 9.63 2.46 5.73
CA PHE A 212 8.92 1.25 6.18
C PHE A 212 9.74 0.42 7.18
N ASN A 213 11.02 0.73 7.37
CA ASN A 213 11.86 0.02 8.32
C ASN A 213 11.51 0.45 9.75
N TYR A 214 11.53 -0.50 10.67
CA TYR A 214 11.15 -0.29 12.07
C TYR A 214 11.97 0.84 12.73
N SER A 215 13.28 0.89 12.48
CA SER A 215 14.17 1.92 13.04
C SER A 215 13.72 3.36 12.71
N TYR A 216 13.23 3.61 11.49
CA TYR A 216 12.74 4.94 11.09
C TYR A 216 11.31 5.21 11.55
N LEU A 217 10.52 4.16 11.77
CA LEU A 217 9.17 4.26 12.33
C LEU A 217 9.18 4.53 13.83
N GLN A 218 10.28 4.27 14.53
CA GLN A 218 10.37 4.41 15.99
C GLN A 218 9.92 5.79 16.49
N GLY A 219 10.35 6.87 15.82
CA GLY A 219 9.91 8.23 16.18
C GLY A 219 8.40 8.42 16.03
N LEU A 220 7.78 7.85 14.99
CA LEU A 220 6.33 7.87 14.80
C LEU A 220 5.62 7.02 15.85
N ILE A 221 6.13 5.81 16.14
CA ILE A 221 5.60 4.89 17.14
C ILE A 221 5.59 5.55 18.52
N TYR A 222 6.67 6.24 18.90
CA TYR A 222 6.76 6.98 20.15
C TYR A 222 5.70 8.09 20.27
N LEU A 223 5.47 8.87 19.21
CA LEU A 223 4.42 9.89 19.19
C LEU A 223 3.01 9.28 19.32
N ILE A 224 2.77 8.13 18.69
CA ILE A 224 1.47 7.44 18.78
C ILE A 224 1.30 6.82 20.19
N LYS A 225 2.37 6.27 20.77
CA LYS A 225 2.38 5.71 22.12
C LYS A 225 1.95 6.75 23.16
N LYS A 226 2.41 8.01 23.03
CA LYS A 226 1.95 9.11 23.89
C LYS A 226 0.47 9.45 23.79
N ILE A 227 -0.17 9.17 22.65
CA ILE A 227 -1.59 9.49 22.44
C ILE A 227 -2.49 8.39 23.01
N PHE A 228 -2.11 7.12 22.86
CA PHE A 228 -2.91 5.99 23.34
C PHE A 228 -2.52 5.48 24.73
N ASN A 229 -1.38 5.91 25.29
CA ASN A 229 -0.78 5.39 26.52
C ASN A 229 -0.62 3.85 26.52
N LYS A 230 -0.38 3.29 25.34
CA LYS A 230 -0.24 1.84 25.10
C LYS A 230 0.90 1.57 24.13
N ASN A 231 1.44 0.36 24.15
CA ASN A 231 2.42 -0.05 23.15
C ASN A 231 1.78 -0.08 21.75
N VAL A 232 2.55 0.25 20.71
CA VAL A 232 2.00 0.41 19.35
C VAL A 232 2.75 -0.49 18.38
N GLU A 233 2.00 -1.32 17.66
CA GLU A 233 2.50 -2.16 16.58
C GLU A 233 1.89 -1.69 15.25
N LEU A 234 2.74 -1.43 14.26
CA LEU A 234 2.29 -0.98 12.93
C LEU A 234 2.33 -2.15 11.94
N ASN A 235 1.16 -2.54 11.42
CA ASN A 235 1.03 -3.53 10.35
C ASN A 235 0.82 -2.81 9.00
N LEU A 236 1.88 -2.74 8.19
CA LEU A 236 1.90 -2.01 6.92
C LEU A 236 1.72 -2.96 5.72
N ILE A 237 0.55 -2.92 5.07
CA ILE A 237 0.19 -3.81 3.96
C ILE A 237 0.35 -3.10 2.62
N ASN A 238 1.36 -3.48 1.83
CA ASN A 238 1.61 -2.91 0.50
C ASN A 238 0.69 -3.51 -0.57
N LEU A 239 -0.18 -2.67 -1.14
CA LEU A 239 -1.06 -3.00 -2.25
C LEU A 239 -0.32 -2.96 -3.59
N LYS A 240 -0.52 -4.00 -4.40
CA LYS A 240 -0.02 -4.03 -5.79
C LYS A 240 -0.71 -3.00 -6.69
N TYR A 241 -2.01 -2.81 -6.51
CA TYR A 241 -2.80 -1.87 -7.30
C TYR A 241 -3.60 -0.92 -6.40
N PHE A 242 -3.69 0.33 -6.84
CA PHE A 242 -4.35 1.40 -6.08
C PHE A 242 -5.88 1.26 -6.01
N TYR A 243 -6.48 0.43 -6.85
CA TYR A 243 -7.93 0.20 -6.90
C TYR A 243 -8.39 -0.97 -6.01
N PHE A 244 -7.48 -1.60 -5.24
CA PHE A 244 -7.84 -2.63 -4.25
C PHE A 244 -8.39 -2.06 -2.95
N ASN A 245 -8.29 -0.75 -2.75
CA ASN A 245 -8.83 -0.08 -1.58
C ASN A 245 -9.46 1.24 -2.02
N SER A 246 -10.69 1.54 -1.57
CA SER A 246 -11.43 2.69 -2.06
C SER A 246 -10.86 4.04 -1.60
N ASP A 247 -10.18 4.12 -0.45
CA ASP A 247 -9.52 5.35 0.03
C ASP A 247 -8.36 5.71 -0.89
N ILE A 248 -7.51 4.72 -1.14
CA ILE A 248 -6.35 4.85 -2.02
C ILE A 248 -6.79 5.10 -3.46
N PHE A 249 -7.91 4.53 -3.88
CA PHE A 249 -8.48 4.71 -5.21
C PHE A 249 -8.97 6.15 -5.46
N SER A 250 -9.62 6.76 -4.46
CA SER A 250 -10.21 8.10 -4.56
C SER A 250 -9.20 9.24 -4.33
N GLN A 251 -8.17 9.05 -3.50
CA GLN A 251 -7.15 10.08 -3.21
C GLN A 251 -6.46 10.71 -4.43
N PRO A 252 -6.00 9.94 -5.46
CA PRO A 252 -5.40 10.51 -6.66
C PRO A 252 -6.35 11.45 -7.42
N LEU A 253 -7.66 11.17 -7.41
CA LEU A 253 -8.65 12.02 -8.05
C LEU A 253 -8.76 13.37 -7.33
N VAL A 254 -8.83 13.35 -5.99
CA VAL A 254 -8.88 14.57 -5.16
C VAL A 254 -7.70 15.49 -5.46
N LEU A 255 -6.48 14.96 -5.51
CA LEU A 255 -5.29 15.76 -5.81
C LEU A 255 -5.31 16.37 -7.22
N LYS A 256 -5.76 15.59 -8.20
CA LYS A 256 -5.87 16.06 -9.59
C LYS A 256 -6.91 17.18 -9.71
N LEU A 257 -8.08 17.02 -9.10
CA LEU A 257 -9.15 18.02 -9.10
C LEU A 257 -8.74 19.31 -8.40
N ARG A 258 -7.96 19.20 -7.30
CA ARG A 258 -7.39 20.35 -6.60
C ARG A 258 -6.35 21.10 -7.45
N LYS A 259 -5.64 20.40 -8.35
CA LYS A 259 -4.68 21.01 -9.29
C LYS A 259 -5.37 21.61 -10.52
N LYS A 260 -6.25 20.86 -11.18
CA LYS A 260 -7.01 21.28 -12.37
C LYS A 260 -8.43 20.69 -12.29
N ARG A 261 -9.45 21.48 -12.57
CA ARG A 261 -10.86 21.10 -12.36
C ARG A 261 -11.48 20.34 -13.54
N ASN A 262 -10.70 19.45 -14.17
CA ASN A 262 -11.15 18.66 -15.33
C ASN A 262 -11.80 17.35 -14.87
N LEU A 263 -13.04 17.44 -14.36
CA LEU A 263 -13.73 16.35 -13.69
C LEU A 263 -13.89 15.08 -14.53
N LEU A 264 -14.56 15.18 -15.68
CA LEU A 264 -14.87 14.01 -16.53
C LEU A 264 -13.60 13.29 -17.01
N ARG A 265 -12.59 14.06 -17.46
CA ARG A 265 -11.31 13.50 -17.94
C ARG A 265 -10.61 12.70 -16.85
N TYR A 266 -10.58 13.22 -15.62
CA TYR A 266 -9.89 12.56 -14.52
C TYR A 266 -10.65 11.36 -13.96
N LEU A 267 -11.99 11.40 -13.91
CA LEU A 267 -12.81 10.23 -13.60
C LEU A 267 -12.55 9.11 -14.62
N LYS A 268 -12.69 9.40 -15.93
CA LYS A 268 -12.46 8.41 -17.00
C LYS A 268 -11.05 7.82 -16.91
N ALA A 269 -10.04 8.65 -16.65
CA ALA A 269 -8.66 8.21 -16.53
C ALA A 269 -8.36 7.36 -15.28
N CYS A 270 -9.12 7.50 -14.19
CA CYS A 270 -8.98 6.65 -13.01
C CYS A 270 -9.64 5.28 -13.25
N VAL A 271 -10.89 5.28 -13.71
CA VAL A 271 -11.68 4.06 -13.93
C VAL A 271 -11.08 3.17 -15.03
N ARG A 272 -10.56 3.75 -16.11
CA ARG A 272 -9.89 2.98 -17.18
C ARG A 272 -8.70 2.13 -16.71
N LYS A 273 -8.05 2.51 -15.60
CA LYS A 273 -6.90 1.78 -15.06
C LYS A 273 -7.29 0.54 -14.25
N VAL A 274 -8.57 0.41 -13.91
CA VAL A 274 -9.07 -0.74 -13.16
C VAL A 274 -9.20 -1.91 -14.12
N LYS A 275 -8.48 -2.98 -13.80
CA LYS A 275 -8.54 -4.24 -14.53
C LYS A 275 -9.53 -5.14 -13.81
N ILE A 276 -10.61 -5.48 -14.50
CA ILE A 276 -11.64 -6.41 -14.03
C ILE A 276 -11.54 -7.60 -14.98
N LYS A 277 -11.33 -8.80 -14.42
CA LYS A 277 -11.39 -10.02 -15.21
C LYS A 277 -12.87 -10.36 -15.36
N LYS A 278 -13.34 -10.62 -16.58
CA LYS A 278 -14.63 -11.27 -16.79
C LYS A 278 -14.45 -12.71 -16.31
N THR A 279 -15.09 -13.06 -15.21
CA THR A 279 -15.30 -14.46 -14.83
C THR A 279 -16.50 -14.93 -15.65
N ASN A 280 -16.32 -15.96 -16.47
CA ASN A 280 -17.50 -16.73 -16.90
C ASN A 280 -18.07 -17.29 -15.61
N GLU A 281 -19.37 -17.10 -15.40
CA GLU A 281 -20.13 -17.56 -14.22
C GLU A 281 -20.23 -19.09 -14.17
N ILE A 282 -19.18 -19.82 -14.58
CA ILE A 282 -19.07 -21.23 -14.28
C ILE A 282 -19.09 -21.31 -12.76
N ILE A 283 -20.11 -22.00 -12.28
CA ILE A 283 -20.42 -22.34 -10.91
C ILE A 283 -19.21 -23.10 -10.37
N ASN A 284 -18.15 -22.38 -10.06
CA ASN A 284 -17.04 -22.95 -9.33
C ASN A 284 -17.59 -23.09 -7.92
N ASN A 285 -17.93 -24.34 -7.59
CA ASN A 285 -18.06 -24.88 -6.25
C ASN A 285 -16.72 -24.62 -5.53
N TYR A 286 -16.43 -23.36 -5.22
CA TYR A 286 -15.22 -22.93 -4.52
C TYR A 286 -15.27 -23.26 -3.03
N PHE A 287 -16.34 -23.91 -2.59
CA PHE A 287 -16.33 -24.62 -1.33
C PHE A 287 -15.73 -25.99 -1.60
N PHE A 288 -14.58 -26.26 -0.99
CA PHE A 288 -14.36 -27.61 -0.50
C PHE A 288 -15.66 -27.98 0.22
N ASP A 289 -16.38 -28.98 -0.31
CA ASP A 289 -17.55 -29.54 0.35
C ASP A 289 -17.06 -30.21 1.64
N LEU A 290 -16.83 -29.40 2.68
CA LEU A 290 -16.67 -29.85 4.04
C LEU A 290 -17.98 -30.52 4.53
N ASN A 291 -19.03 -30.55 3.71
CA ASN A 291 -20.28 -31.26 3.95
C ASN A 291 -20.05 -32.76 4.19
N GLN A 292 -18.97 -33.32 3.65
CA GLN A 292 -18.55 -34.69 3.99
C GLN A 292 -17.94 -34.80 5.40
N LEU A 293 -17.36 -33.72 5.95
CA LEU A 293 -16.69 -33.71 7.26
C LEU A 293 -17.66 -33.43 8.42
N SER A 294 -18.78 -32.74 8.18
CA SER A 294 -19.80 -32.49 9.22
C SER A 294 -20.59 -33.73 9.65
N ASN A 295 -20.45 -34.85 8.93
CA ASN A 295 -21.13 -36.11 9.27
C ASN A 295 -20.34 -36.98 10.27
N ILE A 296 -19.10 -36.62 10.60
CA ILE A 296 -18.26 -37.38 11.55
C ILE A 296 -18.46 -36.78 12.95
N LYS A 297 -19.06 -37.58 13.85
CA LYS A 297 -19.47 -37.16 15.20
C LYS A 297 -18.30 -36.96 16.17
N ASP A 298 -17.14 -37.57 15.90
CA ASP A 298 -15.98 -37.55 16.79
C ASP A 298 -14.87 -36.64 16.27
N VAL A 299 -14.60 -35.58 17.03
CA VAL A 299 -13.54 -34.58 16.78
C VAL A 299 -12.15 -35.24 16.71
N ASP A 300 -11.93 -36.31 17.47
CA ASP A 300 -10.67 -37.04 17.53
C ASP A 300 -10.43 -37.90 16.27
N ILE A 301 -11.50 -38.52 15.71
CA ILE A 301 -11.43 -39.27 14.45
C ILE A 301 -11.14 -38.31 13.29
N LEU A 302 -11.77 -37.13 13.29
CA LEU A 302 -11.59 -36.11 12.26
C LEU A 302 -10.17 -35.53 12.29
N ASN A 303 -9.64 -35.25 13.48
CA ASN A 303 -8.24 -34.83 13.65
C ASN A 303 -7.27 -35.92 13.21
N ASN A 304 -7.54 -37.19 13.53
CA ASN A 304 -6.71 -38.32 13.11
C ASN A 304 -6.77 -38.58 11.60
N LEU A 305 -7.94 -38.49 10.96
CA LEU A 305 -8.11 -38.58 9.49
C LEU A 305 -7.42 -37.43 8.76
N LEU A 306 -7.51 -36.21 9.29
CA LEU A 306 -6.84 -35.04 8.72
C LEU A 306 -5.32 -35.18 8.87
N LEU A 307 -4.85 -35.69 10.02
CA LEU A 307 -3.45 -36.04 10.25
C LEU A 307 -2.99 -37.17 9.32
N GLU A 308 -3.82 -38.19 9.08
CA GLU A 308 -3.55 -39.30 8.16
C GLU A 308 -3.53 -38.86 6.70
N LEU A 309 -4.45 -38.01 6.24
CA LEU A 309 -4.43 -37.43 4.89
C LEU A 309 -3.21 -36.52 4.68
N LEU A 310 -2.76 -35.83 5.73
CA LEU A 310 -1.50 -35.11 5.70
C LEU A 310 -0.32 -36.10 5.61
N LYS A 311 -0.30 -37.18 6.41
CA LYS A 311 0.74 -38.23 6.43
C LYS A 311 0.80 -39.12 5.18
N HIS A 312 -0.34 -39.42 4.54
CA HIS A 312 -0.40 -40.27 3.35
C HIS A 312 0.22 -39.55 2.13
N ASN A 313 0.16 -38.22 2.13
CA ASN A 313 0.92 -37.37 1.21
C ASN A 313 2.41 -37.25 1.60
N GLU A 314 2.82 -37.58 2.84
CA GLU A 314 4.21 -37.59 3.31
C GLU A 314 5.00 -38.83 2.85
N LYS A 315 4.35 -40.00 2.71
CA LYS A 315 5.04 -41.26 2.33
C LYS A 315 5.61 -41.25 0.90
N ASN A 316 5.01 -40.50 -0.03
CA ASN A 316 5.42 -40.45 -1.44
C ASN A 316 6.60 -39.50 -1.74
N TYR A 317 7.07 -38.71 -0.77
CA TYR A 317 8.13 -37.70 -0.97
C TYR A 317 9.31 -37.87 0.00
N ARG A 318 9.72 -39.12 0.24
CA ARG A 318 10.71 -39.44 1.29
C ARG A 318 12.12 -38.88 1.10
N ASN A 319 12.52 -38.41 -0.09
CA ASN A 319 13.93 -38.10 -0.33
C ASN A 319 14.32 -36.61 -0.43
N ASN A 320 13.46 -35.64 -0.09
CA ASN A 320 13.87 -34.21 -0.08
C ASN A 320 13.04 -33.33 0.88
N ILE A 321 13.59 -33.04 2.07
CA ILE A 321 13.00 -32.19 3.12
C ILE A 321 12.61 -30.78 2.60
N ILE A 322 13.39 -30.23 1.67
CA ILE A 322 13.15 -28.91 1.06
C ILE A 322 11.90 -28.92 0.16
N LEU A 323 11.67 -30.01 -0.58
CA LEU A 323 10.48 -30.18 -1.41
C LEU A 323 9.24 -30.37 -0.53
N ARG A 324 9.32 -31.21 0.51
CA ARG A 324 8.25 -31.45 1.50
C ARG A 324 7.71 -30.16 2.11
N ASN A 325 8.59 -29.27 2.59
CA ASN A 325 8.18 -27.99 3.18
C ASN A 325 7.49 -27.07 2.15
N LYS A 326 7.95 -27.09 0.89
CA LYS A 326 7.38 -26.28 -0.19
C LYS A 326 5.98 -26.76 -0.61
N TYR A 327 5.75 -28.07 -0.68
CA TYR A 327 4.45 -28.65 -1.05
C TYR A 327 3.39 -28.44 0.03
N GLY A 328 3.70 -28.71 1.31
CA GLY A 328 2.78 -28.46 2.42
C GLY A 328 2.35 -27.00 2.54
N ILE A 329 3.30 -26.06 2.37
CA ILE A 329 3.01 -24.61 2.37
C ILE A 329 2.11 -24.23 1.18
N ASN A 330 2.30 -24.84 0.00
CA ASN A 330 1.48 -24.55 -1.17
C ASN A 330 0.04 -25.04 -1.01
N ILE A 331 -0.15 -26.24 -0.43
CA ILE A 331 -1.48 -26.80 -0.14
C ILE A 331 -2.20 -25.94 0.90
N LEU A 332 -1.54 -25.62 2.02
CA LEU A 332 -2.09 -24.76 3.07
C LEU A 332 -2.45 -23.38 2.51
N LYS A 333 -1.58 -22.80 1.68
CA LYS A 333 -1.86 -21.55 0.97
C LYS A 333 -3.06 -21.67 0.04
N TYR A 334 -3.21 -22.78 -0.68
CA TYR A 334 -4.36 -23.02 -1.55
C TYR A 334 -5.66 -23.09 -0.74
N ILE A 335 -5.68 -23.85 0.36
CA ILE A 335 -6.84 -23.96 1.27
C ILE A 335 -7.21 -22.59 1.83
N ILE A 336 -6.24 -21.86 2.41
CA ILE A 336 -6.47 -20.53 2.98
C ILE A 336 -6.98 -19.56 1.92
N LEU A 337 -6.32 -19.49 0.77
CA LEU A 337 -6.73 -18.57 -0.29
C LEU A 337 -8.09 -18.92 -0.86
N ASN A 338 -8.47 -20.20 -0.95
CA ASN A 338 -9.79 -20.59 -1.42
C ASN A 338 -10.89 -20.20 -0.45
N ASN A 339 -10.65 -20.34 0.85
CA ASN A 339 -11.63 -20.01 1.89
C ASN A 339 -11.85 -18.50 2.08
N ILE A 340 -10.94 -17.65 1.58
CA ILE A 340 -11.10 -16.19 1.63
C ILE A 340 -12.04 -15.73 0.49
N LYS A 341 -13.10 -15.00 0.87
CA LYS A 341 -14.05 -14.35 -0.06
C LYS A 341 -13.57 -12.96 -0.50
N TYR A 342 -14.15 -12.43 -1.58
CA TYR A 342 -13.93 -11.05 -2.05
C TYR A 342 -12.48 -10.74 -2.45
N LYS A 343 -11.84 -11.68 -3.14
CA LYS A 343 -10.42 -11.62 -3.52
C LYS A 343 -10.18 -10.75 -4.75
N ARG A 344 -11.13 -10.74 -5.68
CA ARG A 344 -11.00 -10.08 -6.98
C ARG A 344 -11.88 -8.84 -6.99
N VAL A 345 -11.44 -7.79 -7.67
CA VAL A 345 -12.28 -6.58 -7.83
C VAL A 345 -13.30 -6.84 -8.94
N SER A 346 -14.59 -6.85 -8.58
CA SER A 346 -15.72 -7.03 -9.51
C SER A 346 -16.21 -5.71 -10.08
N GLY A 347 -16.09 -4.62 -9.33
CA GLY A 347 -16.55 -3.31 -9.80
C GLY A 347 -16.02 -2.14 -9.00
N VAL A 348 -16.05 -0.98 -9.64
CA VAL A 348 -15.67 0.31 -9.05
C VAL A 348 -16.62 1.42 -9.48
N ARG A 349 -16.88 2.37 -8.59
CA ARG A 349 -17.63 3.60 -8.88
C ARG A 349 -16.89 4.80 -8.30
N LEU A 350 -16.82 5.88 -9.07
CA LEU A 350 -16.27 7.16 -8.62
C LEU A 350 -17.24 8.28 -8.92
N GLU A 351 -17.41 9.14 -7.95
CA GLU A 351 -18.23 10.35 -8.05
C GLU A 351 -17.45 11.55 -7.56
N ALA A 352 -17.68 12.71 -8.17
CA ALA A 352 -17.32 13.96 -7.52
C ALA A 352 -18.41 15.01 -7.71
N ALA A 353 -18.61 15.79 -6.65
CA ALA A 353 -19.61 16.84 -6.56
C ALA A 353 -19.01 18.11 -5.95
N GLY A 354 -19.43 19.29 -6.40
CA GLY A 354 -19.11 20.58 -5.76
C GLY A 354 -18.65 21.67 -6.73
N ARG A 355 -17.94 22.69 -6.21
CA ARG A 355 -17.49 23.85 -6.99
C ARG A 355 -16.26 23.53 -7.84
N LEU A 356 -16.48 22.78 -8.92
CA LEU A 356 -15.49 22.26 -9.87
C LEU A 356 -15.57 22.93 -11.25
N THR A 357 -16.10 24.14 -11.35
CA THR A 357 -16.11 24.95 -12.57
C THR A 357 -14.72 25.50 -12.90
N LYS A 358 -14.42 25.72 -14.19
CA LYS A 358 -13.07 26.17 -14.63
C LYS A 358 -12.87 27.67 -14.46
N ARG A 359 -13.87 28.49 -14.80
CA ARG A 359 -13.83 29.96 -14.70
C ARG A 359 -14.01 30.39 -13.25
N TYR A 360 -13.38 31.49 -12.84
CA TYR A 360 -13.47 32.02 -11.47
C TYR A 360 -14.74 32.86 -11.33
N THR A 361 -15.89 32.20 -11.39
CA THR A 361 -17.22 32.84 -11.31
C THR A 361 -18.09 32.13 -10.28
N ALA A 362 -19.05 32.86 -9.71
CA ALA A 362 -20.11 32.30 -8.88
C ALA A 362 -21.04 31.46 -9.77
N SER A 363 -20.76 30.16 -9.84
CA SER A 363 -21.46 29.21 -10.71
C SER A 363 -21.96 28.03 -9.89
N ARG A 364 -23.07 27.44 -10.35
CA ARG A 364 -23.68 26.26 -9.73
C ARG A 364 -22.70 25.09 -9.66
N SER A 365 -22.96 24.19 -8.71
CA SER A 365 -22.11 23.02 -8.47
C SER A 365 -22.10 22.07 -9.68
N ARG A 366 -21.04 21.26 -9.81
CA ARG A 366 -20.95 20.22 -10.84
C ARG A 366 -20.92 18.85 -10.18
N TYR A 367 -21.69 17.93 -10.74
CA TYR A 367 -21.74 16.53 -10.34
C TYR A 367 -21.45 15.61 -11.53
N LYS A 368 -20.58 14.62 -11.36
CA LYS A 368 -20.33 13.57 -12.36
C LYS A 368 -19.99 12.23 -11.69
N VAL A 369 -20.44 11.16 -12.33
CA VAL A 369 -20.25 9.77 -11.90
C VAL A 369 -19.67 8.95 -13.05
N ILE A 370 -18.80 7.99 -12.72
CA ILE A 370 -18.38 6.92 -13.65
C ILE A 370 -18.30 5.61 -12.87
N TYR A 371 -18.81 4.54 -13.46
CA TYR A 371 -18.73 3.18 -12.92
C TYR A 371 -18.06 2.23 -13.92
N LYS A 372 -17.59 1.09 -13.45
CA LYS A 372 -17.11 -0.03 -14.27
C LYS A 372 -17.24 -1.34 -13.48
N GLY A 373 -17.88 -2.36 -14.05
CA GLY A 373 -18.14 -3.64 -13.38
C GLY A 373 -19.34 -3.59 -12.43
N ASN A 374 -19.52 -4.63 -11.61
CA ASN A 374 -20.66 -4.75 -10.67
C ASN A 374 -20.26 -4.45 -9.21
N LEU A 375 -21.14 -3.78 -8.46
CA LEU A 375 -20.97 -3.50 -7.03
C LEU A 375 -21.76 -4.45 -6.12
N GLU A 376 -22.59 -5.31 -6.70
CA GLU A 376 -23.42 -6.27 -5.96
C GLU A 376 -22.61 -7.43 -5.40
N ASN A 377 -23.16 -8.06 -4.36
CA ASN A 377 -22.60 -9.26 -3.76
C ASN A 377 -23.15 -10.47 -4.51
N THR A 378 -22.46 -10.91 -5.56
CA THR A 378 -22.88 -12.04 -6.41
C THR A 378 -23.19 -13.30 -5.61
N LEU A 379 -22.47 -13.56 -4.51
CA LEU A 379 -22.72 -14.71 -3.65
C LEU A 379 -24.11 -14.71 -3.00
N SER A 380 -24.64 -13.55 -2.63
CA SER A 380 -25.97 -13.47 -2.03
C SER A 380 -27.05 -13.16 -3.05
N SER A 381 -26.79 -12.24 -3.99
CA SER A 381 -27.81 -11.77 -4.95
C SER A 381 -28.06 -12.77 -6.07
N ILE A 382 -27.02 -13.49 -6.53
CA ILE A 382 -27.14 -14.46 -7.64
C ILE A 382 -27.21 -15.88 -7.07
N LYS A 383 -26.32 -16.25 -6.14
CA LYS A 383 -26.28 -17.63 -5.59
C LYS A 383 -27.23 -17.87 -4.40
N GLY A 384 -27.90 -16.84 -3.89
CA GLY A 384 -28.84 -16.98 -2.76
C GLY A 384 -28.20 -17.29 -1.41
N TYR A 385 -26.87 -17.25 -1.27
CA TYR A 385 -26.23 -17.53 0.02
C TYR A 385 -26.52 -16.43 1.04
N SER A 386 -26.76 -16.83 2.29
CA SER A 386 -26.87 -15.89 3.40
C SER A 386 -25.59 -15.05 3.51
N SER A 387 -25.72 -13.73 3.71
CA SER A 387 -24.57 -12.85 3.86
C SER A 387 -24.73 -11.96 5.09
N VAL A 388 -23.62 -11.78 5.81
CA VAL A 388 -23.60 -10.91 6.99
C VAL A 388 -23.49 -9.46 6.54
N LEU A 389 -24.39 -8.62 7.04
CA LEU A 389 -24.35 -7.18 6.82
C LEU A 389 -23.44 -6.52 7.87
N LEU A 390 -22.52 -5.70 7.40
CA LEU A 390 -21.65 -4.91 8.26
C LEU A 390 -22.46 -3.76 8.89
N ARG A 391 -22.36 -3.58 10.22
CA ARG A 391 -23.15 -2.60 10.99
C ARG A 391 -24.67 -2.66 10.74
N GLY A 392 -25.18 -3.81 10.29
CA GLY A 392 -26.60 -4.02 9.98
C GLY A 392 -27.07 -3.56 8.59
N ASN A 393 -26.30 -2.81 7.82
CA ASN A 393 -26.75 -2.29 6.51
C ASN A 393 -25.70 -2.27 5.38
N PHE A 394 -24.40 -2.36 5.68
CA PHE A 394 -23.35 -2.30 4.67
C PHE A 394 -23.05 -3.70 4.11
N LYS A 395 -22.97 -3.82 2.78
CA LYS A 395 -22.60 -5.08 2.13
C LYS A 395 -21.12 -5.42 2.43
N PRO A 396 -20.78 -6.67 2.78
CA PRO A 396 -19.44 -7.05 3.24
C PRO A 396 -18.38 -7.07 2.12
N ASN A 397 -18.82 -7.14 0.86
CA ASN A 397 -17.99 -7.13 -0.33
C ASN A 397 -17.61 -5.70 -0.80
N LEU A 398 -18.30 -4.68 -0.28
CA LEU A 398 -18.23 -3.32 -0.79
C LEU A 398 -17.50 -2.39 0.18
N GLN A 399 -16.47 -1.70 -0.32
CA GLN A 399 -15.74 -0.69 0.43
C GLN A 399 -16.13 0.71 -0.05
N TYR A 400 -16.63 1.55 0.85
CA TYR A 400 -17.06 2.92 0.56
C TYR A 400 -16.16 3.97 1.22
N THR A 401 -15.85 5.05 0.47
CA THR A 401 -15.06 6.19 0.99
C THR A 401 -15.59 7.52 0.50
N LYS A 402 -15.47 8.54 1.36
CA LYS A 402 -15.85 9.93 1.08
C LYS A 402 -14.71 10.85 1.47
N LEU A 403 -14.14 11.54 0.49
CA LEU A 403 -13.05 12.49 0.69
C LEU A 403 -13.50 13.90 0.33
N ASN A 404 -13.30 14.82 1.26
CA ASN A 404 -13.62 16.23 1.06
C ASN A 404 -12.35 17.04 0.79
N SER A 405 -12.44 18.05 -0.06
CA SER A 405 -11.33 18.93 -0.40
C SER A 405 -11.83 20.29 -0.88
N LYS A 406 -10.91 21.21 -1.13
CA LYS A 406 -11.23 22.55 -1.65
C LYS A 406 -10.36 22.93 -2.83
N SER A 407 -10.98 23.57 -3.80
CA SER A 407 -10.33 24.27 -4.91
C SER A 407 -10.30 25.78 -4.62
N ARG A 408 -9.81 26.60 -5.56
CA ARG A 408 -9.80 28.07 -5.41
C ARG A 408 -11.22 28.68 -5.35
N ILE A 409 -12.22 28.03 -5.96
CA ILE A 409 -13.60 28.56 -6.04
C ILE A 409 -14.47 28.06 -4.89
N GLY A 410 -14.11 26.94 -4.26
CA GLY A 410 -14.87 26.40 -3.14
C GLY A 410 -14.62 24.91 -2.90
N SER A 411 -15.45 24.33 -2.05
CA SER A 411 -15.38 22.93 -1.63
C SER A 411 -15.89 21.96 -2.70
N PHE A 412 -15.37 20.73 -2.65
CA PHE A 412 -15.85 19.60 -3.43
C PHE A 412 -15.61 18.29 -2.67
N GLY A 413 -16.46 17.30 -2.93
CA GLY A 413 -16.35 15.95 -2.40
C GLY A 413 -16.06 14.95 -3.51
N VAL A 414 -15.36 13.88 -3.17
CA VAL A 414 -15.16 12.69 -4.01
C VAL A 414 -15.66 11.48 -3.23
N LYS A 415 -16.52 10.68 -3.84
CA LYS A 415 -16.95 9.39 -3.30
C LYS A 415 -16.37 8.25 -4.15
N GLY A 416 -15.98 7.16 -3.50
CA GLY A 416 -15.42 5.99 -4.16
C GLY A 416 -15.94 4.68 -3.59
N TRP A 417 -16.32 3.77 -4.49
CA TRP A 417 -16.71 2.40 -4.17
C TRP A 417 -15.78 1.43 -4.88
N VAL A 418 -15.38 0.39 -4.17
CA VAL A 418 -14.67 -0.76 -4.71
C VAL A 418 -15.38 -2.01 -4.18
N SER A 419 -15.77 -2.90 -5.09
CA SER A 419 -16.45 -4.16 -4.78
C SER A 419 -15.53 -5.34 -5.04
N GLY A 420 -15.64 -6.34 -4.17
CA GLY A 420 -14.98 -7.63 -4.31
C GLY A 420 -15.93 -8.75 -4.74
N GLU A 421 -15.37 -9.76 -5.38
CA GLU A 421 -15.96 -11.07 -5.71
C GLU A 421 -15.10 -12.20 -5.11
#